data_AF-A0A2K9PQJ6-F1
#
_entry.id   AF-A0A2K9PQJ6-F1
#
_cell.length_a   1.000
_cell.length_b   1.000
_cell.length_c   1.000
_cell.angle_alpha   90.00
_cell.angle_beta   90.00
_cell.angle_gamma   90.00
#
_symmetry.space_group_name_H-M   'P 1'
#
loop_
_entity.id
_entity.type
_entity.pdbx_description
1 polymer ?
#
loop_
_entity_poly.entity_id
_entity_poly.type
_entity_poly.pdbx_seq_one_letter_code
_entity_poly.pdbx_strand_id
1 'polypeptide(L)'
;MFLLIVIGFSQCASTQKLEDKLPLEIDNVYYQHWTSGVEGGGSGYNLFIPIKSNPNDIMLDSLYFKEQQVKLELKGETVFVGRFKSEANKKQDIIMSSNRLEEYKNEVPKLTKKMPFELNDTECVVTYKKGNKTKYHKIPNITQKASEKRLNMPFNKQ
;
A
#
# COMPACT_ATOMS: atom_id res chain seq x y z
N MET A 1 -49.74 31.21 5.39
CA MET A 1 -49.19 29.84 5.33
C MET A 1 -47.79 29.93 4.75
N PHE A 2 -46.75 30.09 5.58
CA PHE A 2 -45.36 30.16 5.11
C PHE A 2 -44.66 28.84 5.44
N LEU A 3 -44.23 28.16 4.38
CA LEU A 3 -43.62 26.83 4.38
C LEU A 3 -42.12 26.98 4.67
N LEU A 4 -41.64 26.44 5.80
CA LEU A 4 -40.21 26.32 6.09
C LEU A 4 -39.80 24.85 5.97
N ILE A 5 -39.34 24.46 4.78
CA ILE A 5 -38.71 23.15 4.56
C ILE A 5 -37.26 23.26 5.04
N VAL A 6 -36.98 22.70 6.21
CA VAL A 6 -35.61 22.51 6.70
C VAL A 6 -35.03 21.27 5.99
N ILE A 7 -34.21 21.50 4.97
CA ILE A 7 -33.46 20.43 4.30
C ILE A 7 -32.21 20.13 5.16
N GLY A 8 -32.30 19.10 5.99
CA GLY A 8 -31.15 18.58 6.74
C GLY A 8 -30.20 17.83 5.80
N PHE A 9 -28.99 18.35 5.61
CA PHE A 9 -27.90 17.60 5.00
C PHE A 9 -27.42 16.50 5.96
N SER A 10 -27.97 15.29 5.82
CA SER A 10 -27.37 14.10 6.44
C SER A 10 -26.14 13.70 5.63
N GLN A 11 -24.97 14.27 5.98
CA GLN A 11 -23.70 13.70 5.57
C GLN A 11 -23.51 12.37 6.31
N CYS A 12 -24.08 11.31 5.74
CA CYS A 12 -23.78 9.95 6.18
C CYS A 12 -22.34 9.65 5.70
N ALA A 13 -21.35 9.94 6.55
CA ALA A 13 -20.00 9.49 6.34
C ALA A 13 -20.02 7.96 6.36
N SER A 14 -20.00 7.35 5.17
CA SER A 14 -19.88 5.90 4.97
C SER A 14 -18.50 5.45 5.46
N THR A 15 -18.35 5.31 6.78
CA THR A 15 -17.16 4.69 7.36
C THR A 15 -17.21 3.22 6.99
N GLN A 16 -16.22 2.76 6.24
CA GLN A 16 -16.13 1.35 5.86
C GLN A 16 -15.95 0.51 7.13
N LYS A 17 -16.86 -0.44 7.37
CA LYS A 17 -16.84 -1.27 8.57
C LYS A 17 -15.63 -2.20 8.54
N LEU A 18 -14.79 -2.10 9.55
CA LEU A 18 -13.71 -3.03 9.82
C LEU A 18 -14.30 -4.28 10.49
N GLU A 19 -13.86 -5.44 10.04
CA GLU A 19 -14.19 -6.73 10.65
C GLU A 19 -13.21 -7.01 11.78
N ASP A 20 -13.74 -7.44 12.94
CA ASP A 20 -12.91 -7.72 14.11
C ASP A 20 -12.06 -8.99 13.95
N LYS A 21 -12.49 -9.92 13.09
CA LYS A 21 -11.86 -11.24 12.95
C LYS A 21 -11.52 -11.55 11.51
N LEU A 22 -10.24 -11.87 11.29
CA LEU A 22 -9.74 -12.44 10.04
C LEU A 22 -10.02 -13.96 10.03
N PRO A 23 -10.66 -14.51 8.99
CA PRO A 23 -10.91 -15.96 8.87
C PRO A 23 -9.66 -16.77 8.45
N LEU A 24 -8.46 -16.29 8.80
CA LEU A 24 -7.18 -16.98 8.69
C LEU A 24 -6.26 -16.54 9.84
N GLU A 25 -5.31 -17.38 10.22
CA GLU A 25 -4.28 -17.05 11.20
C GLU A 25 -3.03 -16.53 10.49
N ILE A 26 -2.55 -15.37 10.93
CA ILE A 26 -1.31 -14.75 10.44
C ILE A 26 -0.26 -14.75 11.54
N ASP A 27 1.02 -14.77 11.13
CA ASP A 27 2.14 -14.50 12.03
C ASP A 27 2.43 -12.98 12.07
N ASN A 28 3.49 -12.59 12.76
CA ASN A 28 3.97 -11.24 12.89
C ASN A 28 4.21 -10.58 11.52
N VAL A 29 3.39 -9.57 11.23
CA VAL A 29 3.49 -8.79 10.01
C VAL A 29 4.66 -7.82 10.12
N TYR A 30 5.46 -7.76 9.06
CA TYR A 30 6.63 -6.89 9.03
C TYR A 30 6.81 -6.24 7.67
N TYR A 31 7.51 -5.12 7.63
CA TYR A 31 7.93 -4.48 6.39
C TYR A 31 9.44 -4.30 6.34
N GLN A 32 9.97 -4.28 5.12
CA GLN A 32 11.40 -4.08 4.86
C GLN A 32 11.57 -3.10 3.71
N HIS A 33 12.46 -2.13 3.92
CA HIS A 33 12.88 -1.22 2.86
C HIS A 33 13.83 -1.91 1.88
N TRP A 34 13.79 -1.47 0.63
CA TRP A 34 14.75 -1.85 -0.38
C TRP A 34 15.09 -0.66 -1.26
N THR A 35 16.31 -0.67 -1.79
CA THR A 35 16.79 0.30 -2.76
C THR A 35 17.55 -0.47 -3.82
N SER A 36 17.29 -0.19 -5.10
CA SER A 36 18.08 -0.80 -6.17
C SER A 36 19.51 -0.25 -6.13
N GLY A 37 20.50 -1.12 -6.35
CA GLY A 37 21.90 -0.72 -6.50
C GLY A 37 22.23 -0.11 -7.87
N VAL A 38 21.24 -0.05 -8.78
CA VAL A 38 21.38 0.52 -10.11
C VAL A 38 20.62 1.85 -10.17
N GLU A 39 21.23 2.86 -10.79
CA GLU A 39 20.59 4.16 -11.05
C GLU A 39 19.29 3.97 -11.83
N GLY A 40 18.22 4.62 -11.37
CA GLY A 40 16.90 4.49 -11.99
C GLY A 40 16.15 3.19 -11.64
N GLY A 41 16.78 2.26 -10.91
CA GLY A 41 16.17 0.99 -10.50
C GLY A 41 15.11 1.12 -9.39
N GLY A 42 14.93 2.32 -8.85
CA GLY A 42 13.90 2.64 -7.87
C GLY A 42 14.23 2.21 -6.44
N SER A 43 13.25 2.45 -5.57
CA SER A 43 13.29 2.07 -4.16
C SER A 43 11.88 1.86 -3.64
N GLY A 44 11.77 1.41 -2.40
CA GLY A 44 10.47 1.23 -1.78
C GLY A 44 10.54 0.42 -0.51
N TYR A 45 9.42 -0.22 -0.19
CA TYR A 45 9.34 -1.19 0.88
C TYR A 45 8.34 -2.28 0.53
N ASN A 46 8.59 -3.48 1.05
CA ASN A 46 7.69 -4.61 0.91
C ASN A 46 7.13 -4.93 2.29
N LEU A 47 5.82 -5.12 2.38
CA LEU A 47 5.14 -5.60 3.58
C LEU A 47 4.80 -7.08 3.39
N PHE A 48 5.15 -7.89 4.38
CA PHE A 48 5.01 -9.33 4.39
C PHE A 48 4.01 -9.74 5.45
N ILE A 49 3.04 -10.56 5.04
CA ILE A 49 2.00 -11.13 5.89
C ILE A 49 2.15 -12.65 5.82
N PRO A 50 2.94 -13.27 6.73
CA PRO A 50 3.06 -14.71 6.79
C PRO A 50 1.76 -15.33 7.30
N ILE A 51 1.33 -16.40 6.64
CA ILE A 51 0.14 -17.17 6.97
C ILE A 51 0.56 -18.32 7.87
N LYS A 52 -0.05 -18.41 9.05
CA LYS A 52 0.14 -19.53 9.96
C LYS A 52 -0.84 -20.67 9.66
N SER A 53 -2.10 -20.33 9.36
CA SER A 53 -3.14 -21.29 9.02
C SER A 53 -4.23 -20.65 8.17
N ASN A 54 -4.63 -21.30 7.09
CA ASN A 54 -5.69 -20.81 6.18
C ASN A 54 -6.68 -21.93 5.84
N PRO A 55 -7.51 -22.38 6.80
CA PRO A 55 -8.42 -23.51 6.60
C PRO A 55 -9.55 -23.24 5.60
N ASN A 56 -9.83 -21.96 5.32
CA ASN A 56 -10.94 -21.53 4.46
C ASN A 56 -10.46 -21.02 3.08
N ASP A 57 -9.18 -21.25 2.73
CA ASP A 57 -8.55 -20.79 1.49
C ASP A 57 -8.84 -19.31 1.15
N ILE A 58 -8.70 -18.44 2.16
CA ILE A 58 -8.99 -17.02 2.04
C ILE A 58 -7.86 -16.34 1.28
N MET A 59 -8.24 -15.67 0.18
CA MET A 59 -7.32 -14.83 -0.59
C MET A 59 -7.42 -13.36 -0.16
N LEU A 60 -6.29 -12.79 0.27
CA LEU A 60 -6.16 -11.35 0.49
C LEU A 60 -5.99 -10.64 -0.85
N ASP A 61 -6.71 -9.54 -1.07
CA ASP A 61 -6.78 -8.83 -2.35
C ASP A 61 -5.92 -7.56 -2.37
N SER A 62 -6.19 -6.63 -1.46
CA SER A 62 -5.48 -5.35 -1.37
C SER A 62 -4.98 -5.09 0.05
N LEU A 63 -3.93 -4.30 0.14
CA LEU A 63 -3.31 -3.84 1.37
C LEU A 63 -3.25 -2.33 1.38
N TYR A 64 -3.63 -1.77 2.51
CA TYR A 64 -3.65 -0.36 2.82
C TYR A 64 -2.65 -0.09 3.95
N PHE A 65 -1.61 0.69 3.67
CA PHE A 65 -0.55 1.01 4.63
C PHE A 65 0.10 2.35 4.26
N LYS A 66 0.36 3.21 5.25
CA LYS A 66 0.98 4.54 5.05
C LYS A 66 0.38 5.33 3.88
N GLU A 67 -0.94 5.51 3.89
CA GLU A 67 -1.70 6.27 2.87
C GLU A 67 -1.65 5.69 1.44
N GLN A 68 -1.10 4.49 1.28
CA GLN A 68 -0.98 3.83 -0.01
C GLN A 68 -1.81 2.55 -0.04
N GLN A 69 -2.36 2.26 -1.21
CA GLN A 69 -3.04 1.01 -1.51
C GLN A 69 -2.23 0.24 -2.55
N VAL A 70 -1.97 -1.04 -2.28
CA VAL A 70 -1.33 -1.97 -3.22
C VAL A 70 -2.12 -3.26 -3.29
N LYS A 71 -2.02 -3.96 -4.43
CA LYS A 71 -2.54 -5.32 -4.53
C LYS A 71 -1.59 -6.28 -3.81
N LEU A 72 -2.14 -7.26 -3.11
CA LEU A 72 -1.36 -8.32 -2.48
C LEU A 72 -1.04 -9.43 -3.49
N GLU A 73 0.18 -9.93 -3.41
CA GLU A 73 0.65 -11.07 -4.19
C GLU A 73 0.96 -12.23 -3.24
N LEU A 74 0.45 -13.43 -3.54
CA LEU A 74 0.83 -14.63 -2.79
C LEU A 74 2.19 -15.13 -3.31
N LYS A 75 3.18 -15.24 -2.43
CA LYS A 75 4.52 -15.75 -2.74
C LYS A 75 4.68 -17.15 -2.16
N GLY A 76 4.96 -18.12 -3.03
CA GLY A 76 4.90 -19.54 -2.66
C GLY A 76 3.44 -19.88 -2.40
N GLU A 77 3.10 -20.20 -1.16
CA GLU A 77 1.71 -20.47 -0.72
C GLU A 77 1.44 -19.94 0.70
N THR A 78 2.45 -19.31 1.32
CA THR A 78 2.46 -19.04 2.77
C THR A 78 2.65 -17.58 3.14
N VAL A 79 2.93 -16.69 2.17
CA VAL A 79 3.20 -15.28 2.47
C VAL A 79 2.51 -14.39 1.45
N PHE A 80 1.64 -13.49 1.91
CA PHE A 80 1.17 -12.38 1.09
C PHE A 80 2.15 -11.22 1.16
N VAL A 81 2.43 -10.61 0.00
CA VAL A 81 3.39 -9.51 -0.14
C VAL A 81 2.71 -8.31 -0.78
N GLY A 82 2.77 -7.17 -0.10
CA GLY A 82 2.40 -5.87 -0.65
C GLY A 82 3.65 -5.09 -1.01
N ARG A 83 3.79 -4.71 -2.28
CA ARG A 83 4.98 -4.01 -2.79
C ARG A 83 4.69 -2.52 -3.00
N PHE A 84 5.30 -1.69 -2.17
CA PHE A 84 5.19 -0.24 -2.26
C PHE A 84 6.45 0.29 -2.93
N LYS A 85 6.27 0.96 -4.07
CA LYS A 85 7.37 1.58 -4.82
C LYS A 85 7.37 3.07 -4.50
N SER A 86 8.55 3.58 -4.18
CA SER A 86 8.82 5.01 -4.11
C SER A 86 9.45 5.47 -5.42
N GLU A 87 9.20 6.73 -5.78
CA GLU A 87 9.86 7.40 -6.90
C GLU A 87 11.32 7.76 -6.57
N ALA A 88 11.75 7.62 -5.31
CA ALA A 88 13.15 7.78 -4.94
C ALA A 88 14.04 6.75 -5.68
N ASN A 89 15.16 7.22 -6.23
CA ASN A 89 16.06 6.47 -7.12
C ASN A 89 15.44 6.06 -8.48
N LYS A 90 14.33 6.69 -8.89
CA LYS A 90 13.83 6.63 -10.26
C LYS A 90 14.31 7.86 -11.01
N LYS A 91 14.76 7.69 -12.26
CA LYS A 91 15.07 8.83 -13.13
C LYS A 91 13.74 9.51 -13.48
N GLN A 92 13.50 10.69 -12.92
CA GLN A 92 12.36 11.51 -13.32
C GLN A 92 12.74 12.19 -14.64
N ASP A 93 11.89 12.07 -15.65
CA ASP A 93 12.07 12.72 -16.93
C ASP A 93 11.60 14.19 -16.81
N ILE A 94 12.34 14.96 -16.03
CA ILE A 94 12.06 16.38 -15.79
C ILE A 94 12.81 17.17 -16.86
N ILE A 95 12.03 17.87 -17.69
CA ILE A 95 12.53 18.91 -18.57
C ILE A 95 12.90 20.11 -17.68
N MET A 96 14.20 20.35 -17.53
CA MET A 96 14.76 21.51 -16.84
C MET A 96 15.30 22.46 -17.91
N SER A 97 14.50 23.47 -18.28
CA SER A 97 14.79 24.36 -19.40
C SER A 97 14.67 25.82 -18.97
N SER A 98 15.49 26.69 -19.55
CA SER A 98 15.37 28.15 -19.34
C SER A 98 14.02 28.72 -19.82
N ASN A 99 13.31 27.99 -20.70
CA ASN A 99 12.02 28.38 -21.23
C ASN A 99 10.88 27.78 -20.40
N ARG A 100 10.12 28.65 -19.71
CA ARG A 100 8.96 28.25 -18.89
C ARG A 100 7.95 27.36 -19.62
N LEU A 101 7.68 27.61 -20.91
CA LEU A 101 6.69 26.84 -21.68
C LEU A 101 7.10 25.37 -21.89
N GLU A 102 8.39 25.07 -21.83
CA GLU A 102 8.90 23.70 -21.95
C GLU A 102 8.76 22.95 -20.63
N GLU A 103 8.94 23.62 -19.49
CA GLU A 103 8.74 23.02 -18.17
C GLU A 103 7.27 22.72 -17.86
N TYR A 104 6.33 23.44 -18.48
CA TYR A 104 4.88 23.13 -18.40
C TYR A 104 4.50 21.74 -18.95
N LYS A 105 5.40 21.09 -19.71
CA LYS A 105 5.18 19.74 -20.21
C LYS A 105 5.57 18.65 -19.20
N ASN A 106 6.18 19.02 -18.08
CA ASN A 106 6.49 18.07 -17.01
C ASN A 106 5.20 17.47 -16.43
N GLU A 107 5.19 16.16 -16.21
CA GLU A 107 4.04 15.48 -15.62
C GLU A 107 3.86 15.87 -14.14
N VAL A 108 2.63 16.20 -13.76
CA VAL A 108 2.29 16.43 -12.35
C VAL A 108 2.25 15.12 -11.57
N PRO A 109 2.69 15.10 -10.30
CA PRO A 109 2.62 13.91 -9.46
C PRO A 109 1.18 13.39 -9.37
N LYS A 110 0.99 12.08 -9.56
CA LYS A 110 -0.34 11.45 -9.45
C LYS A 110 -0.82 11.54 -8.01
N LEU A 111 -1.98 12.17 -7.81
CA LEU A 111 -2.68 12.17 -6.53
C LEU A 111 -3.06 10.74 -6.15
N THR A 112 -2.61 10.27 -4.99
CA THR A 112 -3.04 9.00 -4.40
C THR A 112 -4.54 9.08 -4.10
N LYS A 113 -5.28 8.00 -4.38
CA LYS A 113 -6.71 7.91 -4.05
C LYS A 113 -6.90 8.19 -2.56
N LYS A 114 -7.89 9.03 -2.22
CA LYS A 114 -8.25 9.32 -0.82
C LYS A 114 -8.48 8.01 -0.07
N MET A 115 -7.71 7.83 0.99
CA MET A 115 -7.79 6.65 1.83
C MET A 115 -9.10 6.68 2.64
N PRO A 116 -9.87 5.59 2.67
CA PRO A 116 -11.13 5.56 3.40
C PRO A 116 -10.97 5.29 4.91
N PHE A 117 -9.74 5.26 5.41
CA PHE A 117 -9.37 4.96 6.79
C PHE A 117 -8.25 5.88 7.26
N GLU A 118 -8.29 6.28 8.52
CA GLU A 118 -7.13 6.84 9.23
C GLU A 118 -6.34 5.67 9.83
N LEU A 119 -5.07 5.54 9.44
CA LEU A 119 -4.16 4.50 9.92
C LEU A 119 -2.93 5.13 10.57
N ASN A 120 -2.53 4.58 11.70
CA ASN A 120 -1.24 4.89 12.31
C ASN A 120 -0.09 4.24 11.52
N ASP A 121 1.14 4.71 11.74
CA ASP A 121 2.34 4.21 11.03
C ASP A 121 2.63 2.71 11.23
N THR A 122 2.08 2.12 12.29
CA THR A 122 2.25 0.71 12.68
C THR A 122 1.01 -0.13 12.41
N GLU A 123 0.03 0.41 11.69
CA GLU A 123 -1.23 -0.26 11.37
C GLU A 123 -1.40 -0.42 9.86
N CYS A 124 -1.93 -1.56 9.43
CA CYS A 124 -2.38 -1.76 8.06
C CYS A 124 -3.80 -2.30 8.02
N VAL A 125 -4.46 -2.12 6.88
CA VAL A 125 -5.75 -2.74 6.61
C VAL A 125 -5.61 -3.65 5.40
N VAL A 126 -6.05 -4.89 5.54
CA VAL A 126 -6.14 -5.85 4.44
C VAL A 126 -7.58 -5.97 3.99
N THR A 127 -7.77 -6.13 2.68
CA THR A 127 -9.05 -6.54 2.12
C THR A 127 -9.02 -7.99 1.70
N TYR A 128 -10.16 -8.64 1.86
CA TYR A 128 -10.39 -9.99 1.36
C TYR A 128 -11.84 -10.10 0.90
N LYS A 129 -12.08 -11.05 0.01
CA LYS A 129 -13.43 -11.34 -0.48
C LYS A 129 -14.00 -12.50 0.32
N LYS A 130 -15.22 -12.34 0.85
CA LYS A 130 -16.00 -13.44 1.42
C LYS A 130 -17.34 -13.48 0.70
N GLY A 131 -17.48 -14.43 -0.22
CA GLY A 131 -18.59 -14.44 -1.19
C GLY A 131 -18.55 -13.20 -2.08
N ASN A 132 -19.69 -12.50 -2.22
CA ASN A 132 -19.81 -11.32 -3.07
C ASN A 132 -19.47 -9.99 -2.38
N LYS A 133 -18.96 -10.01 -1.15
CA LYS A 133 -18.67 -8.81 -0.35
C LYS A 133 -17.17 -8.69 -0.07
N THR A 134 -16.63 -7.49 -0.31
CA THR A 134 -15.30 -7.09 0.15
C THR A 134 -15.36 -6.73 1.62
N LYS A 135 -14.49 -7.35 2.42
CA LYS A 135 -14.34 -7.10 3.84
C LYS A 135 -12.98 -6.46 4.11
N TYR A 136 -12.91 -5.70 5.19
CA TYR A 136 -11.71 -4.98 5.63
C TYR A 136 -11.32 -5.47 7.00
N HIS A 137 -10.04 -5.73 7.25
CA HIS A 137 -9.55 -6.12 8.56
C HIS A 137 -8.30 -5.31 8.89
N LYS A 138 -8.23 -4.76 10.11
CA LYS A 138 -7.09 -3.98 10.59
C LYS A 138 -6.11 -4.91 11.30
N ILE A 139 -4.84 -4.82 10.93
CA ILE A 139 -3.73 -5.54 11.56
C ILE A 139 -2.86 -4.49 12.29
N PRO A 140 -2.81 -4.54 13.63
CA PRO A 140 -1.94 -3.67 14.42
C PRO A 140 -0.50 -4.23 14.53
N ASN A 141 0.40 -3.41 15.08
CA ASN A 141 1.76 -3.80 15.52
C ASN A 141 2.69 -4.31 14.42
N ILE A 142 2.68 -3.65 13.26
CA ILE A 142 3.60 -4.00 12.18
C ILE A 142 5.02 -3.59 12.54
N THR A 143 5.95 -4.53 12.43
CA THR A 143 7.36 -4.29 12.79
C THR A 143 8.21 -3.96 11.56
N GLN A 144 9.10 -2.99 11.68
CA GLN A 144 10.12 -2.75 10.66
C GLN A 144 11.28 -3.74 10.83
N LYS A 145 11.61 -4.49 9.79
CA LYS A 145 12.85 -5.27 9.74
C LYS A 145 13.93 -4.49 8.98
N ALA A 146 15.19 -4.72 9.35
CA ALA A 146 16.32 -4.16 8.64
C ALA A 146 16.28 -4.57 7.17
N SER A 147 16.65 -3.65 6.28
CA SER A 147 16.81 -3.96 4.87
C SER A 147 17.94 -4.97 4.70
N GLU A 148 17.73 -6.00 3.90
CA GLU A 148 18.83 -6.85 3.44
C GLU A 148 19.75 -5.96 2.60
N LYS A 149 20.92 -5.60 3.15
CA LYS A 149 22.01 -5.07 2.33
C LYS A 149 22.36 -6.17 1.34
N ARG A 150 21.88 -6.08 0.11
CA ARG A 150 22.47 -6.85 -0.98
C ARG A 150 23.91 -6.35 -1.11
N LEU A 151 24.84 -7.11 -0.53
CA LEU A 151 26.26 -6.93 -0.70
C LEU A 151 26.49 -6.82 -2.21
N ASN A 152 27.03 -5.69 -2.66
CA ASN A 152 27.34 -5.45 -4.07
C ASN A 152 28.13 -6.65 -4.58
N MET A 153 27.51 -7.45 -5.45
CA MET A 153 28.23 -8.49 -6.19
C MET A 153 29.27 -7.75 -7.04
N PRO A 154 30.57 -8.08 -6.97
CA PRO A 154 31.57 -7.39 -7.77
C PRO A 154 31.17 -7.51 -9.23
N PHE A 155 31.08 -6.36 -9.92
CA PHE A 155 30.92 -6.31 -11.37
C PHE A 155 32.07 -7.12 -11.97
N ASN A 156 31.77 -8.33 -12.43
CA ASN A 156 32.74 -9.09 -13.20
C ASN A 156 32.80 -8.41 -14.57
N LYS A 157 33.83 -7.58 -14.77
CA LYS A 157 34.23 -7.12 -16.10
C LYS A 157 34.68 -8.37 -16.87
N GLN A 158 33.98 -8.68 -17.96
CA GLN A 158 34.52 -9.41 -19.10
C GLN A 158 34.39 -8.50 -20.32
#